data_AF-A0A1F9Q587-F1
#
_entry.id   AF-A0A1F9Q587-F1
#
_cell.length_a   1.000
_cell.length_b   1.000
_cell.length_c   1.000
_cell.angle_alpha   90.00
_cell.angle_beta   90.00
_cell.angle_gamma   90.00
#
_symmetry.space_group_name_H-M   'P 1'
#
loop_
_entity.id
_entity.type
_entity.pdbx_description
1 polymer ?
#
loop_
_entity_poly.entity_id
_entity_poly.type
_entity_poly.pdbx_seq_one_letter_code
_entity_poly.pdbx_strand_id
1 'polypeptide(L)' 'MNDITERLETMGTFWDDLCRHARDLAVPEWHRKIFAVREADLGAGQEAFVDWETAKQQLRDSCK' A
#
# COMPACT_ATOMS: atom_id res chain seq x y z
N MET A 1 -29.58 -2.45 5.23
CA MET A 1 -28.64 -1.36 5.55
C MET A 1 -27.24 -1.98 5.50
N ASN A 2 -26.57 -1.85 4.36
CA ASN A 2 -25.16 -2.21 4.18
C ASN A 2 -24.72 -1.49 2.91
N ASP A 3 -24.59 -0.16 3.03
CA ASP A 3 -24.11 0.68 1.94
C ASP A 3 -22.58 0.58 1.84
N ILE A 4 -22.05 0.52 0.62
CA ILE A 4 -20.58 0.42 0.42
C ILE A 4 -19.88 1.68 0.92
N THR A 5 -20.53 2.85 0.80
CA THR A 5 -19.98 4.12 1.28
C THR A 5 -19.78 4.08 2.79
N GLU A 6 -20.79 3.66 3.55
CA GLU A 6 -20.73 3.54 5.01
C GLU A 6 -19.59 2.58 5.45
N ARG A 7 -19.40 1.47 4.71
CA ARG A 7 -18.28 0.54 4.95
C ARG A 7 -16.92 1.17 4.67
N LEU A 8 -16.80 1.93 3.58
CA LEU A 8 -15.56 2.61 3.21
C LEU A 8 -15.22 3.72 4.20
N GLU A 9 -16.21 4.50 4.65
CA GLU A 9 -16.04 5.52 5.68
C GLU A 9 -15.58 4.91 7.01
N THR A 10 -16.17 3.79 7.38
CA THR A 10 -15.76 3.03 8.57
C THR A 10 -14.31 2.55 8.45
N MET A 11 -13.93 1.97 7.31
CA MET A 11 -12.54 1.58 7.04
C MET A 11 -11.59 2.78 7.06
N GLY A 12 -12.01 3.93 6.53
CA GLY A 12 -11.25 5.18 6.56
C GLY A 12 -11.01 5.68 7.99
N THR A 13 -12.03 5.63 8.85
CA THR A 13 -11.90 6.02 10.26
C THR A 13 -10.90 5.12 10.99
N PHE A 14 -10.96 3.80 10.77
CA PHE A 14 -9.97 2.89 11.31
C PHE A 14 -8.56 3.18 10.77
N TRP A 15 -8.44 3.46 9.48
CA TRP A 15 -7.16 3.79 8.85
C TRP A 15 -6.54 5.07 9.42
N ASP A 16 -7.33 6.11 9.63
CA ASP A 16 -6.88 7.36 10.23
C ASP A 16 -6.39 7.17 11.67
N ASP A 17 -7.06 6.31 12.43
CA ASP A 17 -6.65 5.96 13.79
C ASP A 17 -5.32 5.18 13.80
N LEU A 18 -5.18 4.18 12.93
CA LEU A 18 -3.93 3.44 12.74
C LEU A 18 -2.77 4.37 12.35
N CYS A 19 -3.02 5.35 11.48
CA CYS A 19 -2.01 6.33 11.09
C CYS A 19 -1.58 7.22 12.27
N ARG A 20 -2.52 7.66 13.11
CA ARG A 20 -2.22 8.49 14.29
C ARG A 20 -1.37 7.73 15.33
N HIS A 21 -1.57 6.42 15.45
CA HIS A 21 -0.89 5.55 16.42
C HIS A 21 0.20 4.67 15.79
N ALA A 22 0.69 5.02 14.60
CA ALA A 22 1.62 4.17 13.84
C ALA A 22 2.91 3.81 14.61
N ARG A 23 3.37 4.68 15.51
CA ARG A 23 4.57 4.43 16.35
C ARG A 23 4.34 3.41 17.46
N ASP A 24 3.08 3.22 17.86
CA ASP A 24 2.70 2.32 18.94
C ASP A 24 2.48 0.88 18.42
N LEU A 25 2.45 0.71 17.09
CA LEU A 25 2.24 -0.56 16.42
C LEU A 25 3.57 -1.24 16.12
N ALA A 26 3.74 -2.46 16.63
CA ALA A 26 4.84 -3.30 16.23
C ALA A 26 4.70 -3.69 14.76
N VAL A 27 5.69 -3.32 13.94
CA VAL A 27 5.72 -3.70 12.53
C VAL A 27 5.91 -5.22 12.43
N PRO A 28 5.01 -5.96 11.75
CA PRO A 28 5.17 -7.38 11.56
C PRO A 28 6.48 -7.71 10.85
N GLU A 29 7.16 -8.77 11.27
CA GLU A 29 8.47 -9.13 10.71
C GLU A 29 8.42 -9.41 9.19
N TRP A 30 7.27 -9.86 8.68
CA TRP A 30 7.09 -10.09 7.25
C TRP A 30 7.14 -8.79 6.43
N HIS A 31 6.76 -7.62 6.99
CA HIS A 31 6.92 -6.33 6.31
C HIS A 31 8.39 -6.04 6.02
N ARG A 32 9.27 -6.25 7.01
CA ARG A 32 10.72 -6.06 6.86
C ARG A 32 11.30 -7.00 5.80
N LYS A 33 10.86 -8.26 5.80
CA LYS A 33 11.32 -9.25 4.82
C LYS A 33 10.99 -8.85 3.39
N ILE A 34 9.76 -8.41 3.13
CA ILE A 34 9.35 -7.96 1.79
C ILE A 34 10.12 -6.69 1.39
N PHE A 35 10.32 -5.76 2.32
CA PHE A 35 11.09 -4.55 2.04
C PHE A 35 12.53 -4.88 1.62
N ALA A 36 13.20 -5.78 2.34
CA ALA A 36 14.56 -6.22 2.02
C ALA A 36 14.66 -6.89 0.64
N VAL A 37 13.65 -7.69 0.25
CA VAL A 37 13.59 -8.29 -1.09
C VAL A 37 13.49 -7.20 -2.16
N ARG A 38 12.56 -6.26 -2.01
CA ARG A 38 12.37 -5.17 -2.98
C ARG A 38 13.60 -4.27 -3.09
N GLU A 39 14.26 -3.98 -1.98
CA GLU A 39 15.50 -3.21 -1.98
C GLU A 39 16.63 -3.92 -2.74
N ALA A 40 16.76 -5.24 -2.58
CA ALA A 40 17.71 -6.04 -3.33
C ALA A 40 17.38 -6.06 -4.84
N ASP A 41 16.11 -6.18 -5.20
CA ASP A 41 15.66 -6.21 -6.59
C ASP A 41 15.88 -4.85 -7.29
N LEU A 42 15.68 -3.73 -6.58
CA LEU A 42 16.04 -2.40 -7.05
C LEU A 42 17.56 -2.28 -7.29
N GLY A 43 18.38 -2.76 -6.34
CA GLY A 43 19.84 -2.77 -6.47
C GLY A 43 20.35 -3.65 -7.61
N ALA A 44 19.63 -4.74 -7.91
CA ALA A 44 19.92 -5.65 -9.02
C ALA A 44 19.34 -5.18 -10.37
N GLY A 45 18.57 -4.08 -10.40
CA GLY A 45 17.90 -3.58 -11.60
C GLY A 45 16.73 -4.43 -12.08
N GLN A 46 16.17 -5.29 -11.21
CA GLN A 46 15.01 -6.13 -11.50
C GLN A 46 13.68 -5.39 -11.26
N GLU A 47 13.70 -4.39 -10.38
CA GLU A 47 12.60 -3.44 -10.21
C GLU A 47 13.07 -2.01 -10.50
N ALA A 48 12.13 -1.12 -10.80
CA ALA A 48 12.38 0.29 -10.99
C ALA A 48 11.24 1.13 -10.41
N PHE A 49 11.58 2.33 -9.96
CA PHE A 49 10.57 3.32 -9.60
C PHE A 49 9.81 3.76 -10.86
N VAL A 50 8.49 3.76 -10.76
CA VAL A 50 7.58 4.27 -11.78
C VAL A 50 6.92 5.54 -11.26
N ASP A 51 6.73 6.51 -12.14
CA ASP A 51 5.94 7.69 -11.83
C ASP A 51 4.50 7.28 -11.43
N TRP A 52 3.94 7.99 -10.44
CA TRP A 52 2.65 7.62 -9.86
C TRP A 52 1.48 7.74 -10.85
N GLU A 53 1.48 8.78 -11.69
CA GLU A 53 0.44 8.94 -12.71
C GLU A 53 0.56 7.84 -13.77
N THR A 54 1.79 7.49 -14.14
CA THR A 54 2.08 6.38 -15.05
C THR A 54 1.59 5.05 -14.51
N ALA A 55 1.87 4.72 -13.24
CA ALA A 55 1.42 3.49 -12.59
C ALA A 55 -0.11 3.40 -12.54
N LYS A 56 -0.79 4.50 -12.16
CA LYS A 56 -2.26 4.56 -12.16
C LYS A 56 -2.85 4.37 -13.56
N GLN A 57 -2.19 4.86 -14.60
CA GLN A 57 -2.64 4.65 -15.97
C GLN A 57 -2.51 3.18 -16.38
N GLN A 58 -1.36 2.55 -16.12
CA GLN A 58 -1.13 1.13 -16.39
C GLN A 58 -2.17 0.22 -15.71
N LEU A 59 -2.50 0.48 -14.44
CA LEU A 59 -3.53 -0.27 -13.72
C LEU A 59 -4.91 -0.11 -14.34
N ARG A 60 -5.29 1.12 -14.72
CA ARG A 60 -6.58 1.37 -15.39
C ARG A 60 -6.68 0.67 -16.73
N ASP A 61 -5.57 0.63 -17.49
CA ASP A 61 -5.53 -0.05 -18.78
C ASP A 61 -5.53 -1.59 -18.63
N SER A 62 -4.97 -2.12 -17.53
CA SER A 62 -4.95 -3.56 -17.24
C SER A 62 -6.30 -4.11 -16.76
N CYS A 63 -7.21 -3.25 -16.30
CA CYS A 63 -8.55 -3.61 -15.83
C CYS A 63 -9.65 -3.43 -16.90
N LYS A 64 -9.28 -3.17 -18.16
CA LYS A 64 -10.19 -3.21 -19.32
C LYS A 64 -10.28 -4.62 -19.88
#